data_AF-A0A9X8H6X7-F1
#
_entry.id   AF-A0A9X8H6X7-F1
#
_cell.length_a   1.000
_cell.length_b   1.000
_cell.length_c   1.000
_cell.angle_alpha   90.00
_cell.angle_beta   90.00
_cell.angle_gamma   90.00
#
_symmetry.space_group_name_H-M   'P 1'
#
loop_
_entity.id
_entity.type
_entity.pdbx_description
1 polymer ?
#
loop_
_entity_poly.entity_id
_entity_poly.type
_entity_poly.pdbx_seq_one_letter_code
_entity_poly.pdbx_strand_id
1 'polypeptide(L)'
;MFASASRVSFYEHAVVLGLTHRRQVITHPTSTSAVNQTSALTGLLPEALVRMLDMDGARSFTDVFTFRKWDHRVLWTPAMRDHLYDMLQEHLAPFVCRLHQDSTAVFEYSPMPPVIYTQLQDDIYVYNMHLSRLFADDEGGEGRQDPTTEIFRASKHPENDECYEEEEGEDDASVIEQDMMNPRSSGAVGRVIDEIEDPLAFMRAVHTTWRHEIAVAEGRMAKDTARHLLQIDPSEVIHEQTNDGAFLRSRYRAVCLGESVDISQLNEAFIVLSCVSDSTCELDKLPHKTLSLLLRTQLLFYDTFPSAFQSIPYDAY
;
A
#
# COMPACT_ATOMS: atom_id res chain seq x y z
N MET A 1 19.07 -16.89 20.86
CA MET A 1 18.99 -18.17 20.12
C MET A 1 18.06 -18.11 18.90
N PHE A 2 17.81 -16.94 18.29
CA PHE A 2 16.97 -16.81 17.07
C PHE A 2 17.71 -16.19 15.89
N ALA A 3 19.03 -16.31 15.84
CA ALA A 3 19.85 -15.77 14.75
C ALA A 3 19.99 -16.71 13.53
N SER A 4 19.17 -17.77 13.43
CA SER A 4 19.33 -18.78 12.36
C SER A 4 18.01 -19.35 11.81
N ALA A 5 16.92 -18.58 11.85
CA ALA A 5 15.77 -18.84 10.96
C ALA A 5 16.08 -18.21 9.60
N SER A 6 16.98 -18.88 8.90
CA SER A 6 17.37 -18.70 7.50
C SER A 6 16.21 -18.19 6.62
N ARG A 7 16.36 -16.97 6.09
CA ARG A 7 15.86 -16.48 4.79
C ARG A 7 14.72 -17.29 4.16
N VAL A 8 13.59 -17.48 4.86
CA VAL A 8 12.40 -18.04 4.23
C VAL A 8 11.98 -17.01 3.20
N SER A 9 11.97 -17.41 1.93
CA SER A 9 11.49 -16.54 0.87
C SER A 9 10.07 -16.10 1.23
N PHE A 10 9.81 -14.79 1.21
CA PHE A 10 8.47 -14.24 1.47
C PHE A 10 7.38 -14.85 0.58
N TYR A 11 7.79 -15.50 -0.52
CA TYR A 11 6.95 -16.28 -1.41
C TYR A 11 6.01 -17.27 -0.71
N GLU A 12 6.50 -18.05 0.26
CA GLU A 12 5.65 -19.04 0.94
C GLU A 12 4.51 -18.36 1.71
N HIS A 13 4.80 -17.22 2.33
CA HIS A 13 3.80 -16.39 3.01
C HIS A 13 2.81 -15.82 2.00
N ALA A 14 3.27 -15.32 0.85
CA ALA A 14 2.40 -14.85 -0.22
C ALA A 14 1.48 -15.94 -0.77
N VAL A 15 1.94 -17.19 -0.87
CA VAL A 15 1.09 -18.33 -1.27
C VAL A 15 -0.02 -18.55 -0.25
N VAL A 16 0.31 -18.55 1.05
CA VAL A 16 -0.71 -18.67 2.10
C VAL A 16 -1.71 -17.52 2.01
N LEU A 17 -1.24 -16.28 1.90
CA LEU A 17 -2.10 -15.10 1.75
C LEU A 17 -3.05 -15.24 0.56
N GLY A 18 -2.56 -15.63 -0.62
CA GLY A 18 -3.40 -15.80 -1.82
C GLY A 18 -4.44 -16.91 -1.68
N LEU A 19 -4.18 -17.93 -0.87
CA LEU A 19 -5.14 -19.01 -0.63
C LEU A 19 -6.18 -18.69 0.43
N THR A 20 -5.88 -17.78 1.37
CA THR A 20 -6.69 -17.57 2.57
C THR A 20 -7.41 -16.24 2.61
N HIS A 21 -6.89 -15.18 1.98
CA HIS A 21 -7.38 -13.82 2.20
C HIS A 21 -8.87 -13.61 1.89
N ARG A 22 -9.44 -14.29 0.88
CA ARG A 22 -10.90 -14.24 0.59
C ARG A 22 -11.74 -15.27 1.36
N ARG A 23 -11.09 -16.22 2.02
CA ARG A 23 -11.75 -17.30 2.78
C ARG A 23 -11.86 -16.98 4.26
N GLN A 24 -11.02 -16.08 4.74
CA GLN A 24 -11.05 -15.61 6.11
C GLN A 24 -12.30 -14.75 6.32
N VAL A 25 -13.14 -15.17 7.26
CA VAL A 25 -14.30 -14.40 7.71
C VAL A 25 -13.79 -13.32 8.66
N ILE A 26 -13.93 -12.05 8.26
CA ILE A 26 -13.52 -10.89 9.07
C ILE A 26 -14.61 -10.55 10.13
N THR A 27 -15.75 -11.23 10.09
CA THR A 27 -16.93 -10.85 10.85
C THR A 27 -17.16 -11.70 12.10
N HIS A 28 -17.50 -11.02 13.20
CA HIS A 28 -18.09 -11.63 14.38
C HIS A 28 -19.46 -12.27 14.00
N PRO A 29 -19.83 -13.45 14.53
CA PRO A 29 -20.99 -14.24 14.10
C PRO A 29 -22.37 -13.57 14.23
N THR A 30 -22.45 -12.35 14.78
CA THR A 30 -23.69 -11.59 15.01
C THR A 30 -24.03 -10.59 13.90
N SER A 31 -23.15 -10.42 12.90
CA SER A 31 -23.34 -9.48 11.80
C SER A 31 -24.06 -10.16 10.62
N THR A 32 -25.35 -9.83 10.44
CA THR A 32 -26.22 -10.42 9.41
C THR A 32 -26.08 -9.80 8.03
N SER A 33 -25.11 -8.89 7.82
CA SER A 33 -24.83 -8.29 6.52
C SER A 33 -23.85 -9.15 5.74
N ALA A 34 -24.38 -10.14 5.03
CA ALA A 34 -23.67 -10.80 3.92
C ALA A 34 -23.48 -9.79 2.78
N VAL A 35 -22.50 -8.91 2.91
CA VAL A 35 -22.16 -7.91 1.89
C VAL A 35 -20.68 -8.09 1.56
N ASN A 36 -20.44 -8.81 0.47
CA ASN A 36 -19.17 -8.98 -0.24
C ASN A 36 -18.03 -9.52 0.62
N GLN A 37 -17.54 -10.73 0.30
CA GLN A 37 -16.29 -11.25 0.87
C GLN A 37 -15.13 -10.34 0.47
N THR A 38 -14.93 -9.27 1.21
CA THR A 38 -13.74 -8.43 1.13
C THR A 38 -12.56 -9.25 1.62
N SER A 39 -11.41 -9.03 0.99
CA SER A 39 -10.17 -9.68 1.39
C SER A 39 -9.87 -9.34 2.85
N ALA A 40 -9.40 -10.30 3.66
CA ALA A 40 -8.87 -10.03 5.00
C ALA A 40 -7.64 -9.09 5.01
N LEU A 41 -7.06 -8.85 3.82
CA LEU A 41 -5.98 -7.89 3.62
C LEU A 41 -6.51 -6.49 3.29
N THR A 42 -7.81 -6.33 3.02
CA THR A 42 -8.45 -5.03 2.83
C THR A 42 -8.34 -4.25 4.14
N GLY A 43 -7.80 -3.04 4.06
CA GLY A 43 -7.48 -2.20 5.22
C GLY A 43 -6.07 -2.43 5.77
N LEU A 44 -5.36 -3.50 5.38
CA LEU A 44 -3.96 -3.71 5.75
C LEU A 44 -3.00 -3.43 4.61
N LEU A 45 -3.36 -3.84 3.40
CA LEU A 45 -2.59 -3.61 2.19
C LEU A 45 -3.35 -2.67 1.25
N PRO A 46 -2.63 -1.87 0.44
CA PRO A 46 -3.20 -1.17 -0.69
C PRO A 46 -3.99 -2.12 -1.60
N GLU A 47 -5.16 -1.68 -2.06
CA GLU A 47 -6.05 -2.46 -2.93
C GLU A 47 -5.33 -2.98 -4.18
N ALA A 48 -4.35 -2.23 -4.69
CA ALA A 48 -3.55 -2.64 -5.84
C ALA A 48 -2.72 -3.91 -5.61
N LEU A 49 -2.18 -4.08 -4.41
CA LEU A 49 -1.44 -5.29 -4.02
C LEU A 49 -2.37 -6.48 -3.82
N VAL A 50 -3.57 -6.25 -3.28
CA VAL A 50 -4.59 -7.30 -3.13
C VAL A 50 -5.04 -7.80 -4.51
N ARG A 51 -5.34 -6.88 -5.45
CA ARG A 51 -5.71 -7.27 -6.81
C ARG A 51 -4.58 -7.95 -7.58
N MET A 52 -3.34 -7.52 -7.39
CA MET A 52 -2.17 -8.20 -7.96
C MET A 52 -2.09 -9.65 -7.47
N LEU A 53 -2.37 -9.89 -6.19
CA LEU A 53 -2.40 -11.23 -5.63
C LEU A 53 -3.51 -12.08 -6.28
N ASP A 54 -4.67 -11.49 -6.56
CA ASP A 54 -5.80 -12.15 -7.24
C ASP A 54 -5.53 -12.44 -8.72
N MET A 55 -4.91 -11.51 -9.45
CA MET A 55 -4.75 -11.59 -10.92
C MET A 55 -3.45 -12.24 -11.36
N ASP A 56 -2.33 -11.84 -10.75
CA ASP A 56 -0.98 -12.22 -11.18
C ASP A 56 -0.33 -13.27 -10.26
N GLY A 57 -0.96 -13.55 -9.11
CA GLY A 57 -0.58 -14.58 -8.16
C GLY A 57 0.56 -14.20 -7.20
N ALA A 58 0.86 -15.14 -6.29
CA ALA A 58 1.77 -14.95 -5.17
C ALA A 58 3.21 -14.58 -5.57
N ARG A 59 3.68 -15.02 -6.74
CA ARG A 59 5.04 -14.74 -7.21
C ARG A 59 5.21 -13.27 -7.58
N SER A 60 4.32 -12.76 -8.43
CA SER A 60 4.29 -11.37 -8.85
C SER A 60 4.11 -10.44 -7.65
N PHE A 61 3.16 -10.79 -6.76
CA PHE A 61 2.97 -10.08 -5.50
C PHE A 61 4.25 -10.04 -4.65
N THR A 62 4.95 -11.16 -4.49
CA THR A 62 6.20 -11.23 -3.71
C THR A 62 7.27 -10.32 -4.29
N ASP A 63 7.46 -10.38 -5.61
CA ASP A 63 8.50 -9.62 -6.27
C ASP A 63 8.24 -8.11 -6.15
N VAL A 64 6.98 -7.66 -6.24
CA VAL A 64 6.61 -6.26 -6.05
C VAL A 64 6.64 -5.85 -4.57
N PHE A 65 6.10 -6.68 -3.67
CA PHE A 65 6.09 -6.41 -2.22
C PHE A 65 7.50 -6.29 -1.64
N THR A 66 8.45 -7.08 -2.15
CA THR A 66 9.86 -7.08 -1.73
C THR A 66 10.75 -6.16 -2.57
N PHE A 67 10.19 -5.38 -3.49
CA PHE A 67 10.91 -4.46 -4.39
C PHE A 67 11.95 -5.13 -5.31
N ARG A 68 11.79 -6.43 -5.59
CA ARG A 68 12.59 -7.14 -6.61
C ARG A 68 12.18 -6.78 -8.03
N LYS A 69 10.90 -6.44 -8.21
CA LYS A 69 10.32 -6.00 -9.48
C LYS A 69 9.49 -4.74 -9.23
N TRP A 70 9.54 -3.82 -10.17
CA TRP A 70 8.65 -2.67 -10.21
C TRP A 70 7.44 -2.96 -11.12
N ASP A 71 6.26 -2.48 -10.73
CA ASP A 71 5.03 -2.60 -11.49
C ASP A 71 4.32 -1.25 -11.49
N HIS A 72 4.03 -0.71 -12.68
CA HIS A 72 3.42 0.61 -12.83
C HIS A 72 2.00 0.68 -12.26
N ARG A 73 1.31 -0.47 -12.10
CA ARG A 73 -0.06 -0.54 -11.59
C ARG A 73 -0.14 -0.27 -10.09
N VAL A 74 0.95 -0.50 -9.37
CA VAL A 74 0.96 -0.51 -7.90
C VAL A 74 1.77 0.65 -7.36
N LEU A 75 1.14 1.51 -6.56
CA LEU A 75 1.84 2.49 -5.74
C LEU A 75 2.24 1.84 -4.41
N TRP A 76 3.47 1.33 -4.36
CA TRP A 76 4.06 0.69 -3.18
C TRP A 76 5.49 1.18 -2.99
N THR A 77 5.77 1.82 -1.86
CA THR A 77 7.09 2.41 -1.55
C THR A 77 7.70 1.75 -0.31
N PRO A 78 9.04 1.80 -0.13
CA PRO A 78 9.68 1.32 1.09
C PRO A 78 9.09 1.94 2.36
N ALA A 79 8.81 3.24 2.36
CA ALA A 79 8.18 3.93 3.48
C ALA A 79 6.77 3.37 3.82
N MET A 80 5.98 2.97 2.82
CA MET A 80 4.68 2.32 3.08
C MET A 80 4.87 0.92 3.68
N ARG A 81 5.88 0.17 3.22
CA ARG A 81 6.20 -1.15 3.79
C ARG A 81 6.68 -1.05 5.23
N ASP A 82 7.54 -0.07 5.52
CA ASP A 82 8.06 0.16 6.87
C ASP A 82 6.94 0.60 7.80
N HIS A 83 6.05 1.49 7.35
CA HIS A 83 4.86 1.88 8.10
C HIS A 83 3.96 0.68 8.42
N LEU A 84 3.69 -0.20 7.45
CA LEU A 84 2.94 -1.43 7.69
C LEU A 84 3.62 -2.33 8.73
N TYR A 85 4.95 -2.46 8.64
CA TYR A 85 5.73 -3.23 9.59
C TYR A 85 5.61 -2.67 11.01
N ASP A 86 5.73 -1.35 11.17
CA ASP A 86 5.58 -0.68 12.46
C ASP A 86 4.18 -0.90 13.06
N MET A 87 3.12 -0.79 12.26
CA MET A 87 1.75 -1.06 12.71
C MET A 87 1.55 -2.51 13.16
N LEU A 88 2.11 -3.47 12.41
CA LEU A 88 2.08 -4.89 12.79
C LEU A 88 2.85 -5.16 14.08
N GLN A 89 4.04 -4.57 14.24
CA GLN A 89 4.85 -4.69 15.46
C GLN A 89 4.11 -4.12 16.66
N GLU A 90 3.52 -2.93 16.52
CA GLU A 90 2.78 -2.29 17.62
C GLU A 90 1.55 -3.11 18.03
N HIS A 91 0.85 -3.71 17.06
CA HIS A 91 -0.31 -4.56 17.31
C HIS A 91 0.07 -5.86 18.02
N LEU A 92 1.19 -6.49 17.63
CA LEU A 92 1.67 -7.74 18.22
C LEU A 92 2.46 -7.55 19.52
N ALA A 93 2.98 -6.36 19.79
CA ALA A 93 3.85 -6.08 20.95
C ALA A 93 3.28 -6.58 22.30
N PRO A 94 1.99 -6.38 22.63
CA PRO A 94 1.43 -6.90 23.89
C PRO A 94 1.51 -8.42 24.00
N PHE A 95 1.23 -9.14 22.90
CA PHE A 95 1.34 -10.60 22.87
C PHE A 95 2.80 -11.05 22.96
N VAL A 96 3.70 -10.42 22.22
CA VAL A 96 5.14 -10.72 22.28
C VAL A 96 5.68 -10.52 23.70
N CYS A 97 5.29 -9.44 24.39
CA CYS A 97 5.66 -9.20 25.79
C CYS A 97 5.12 -10.30 26.72
N ARG A 98 3.86 -10.71 26.55
CA ARG A 98 3.29 -11.85 27.32
C ARG A 98 4.03 -13.15 27.05
N LEU A 99 4.36 -13.43 25.79
CA LEU A 99 5.07 -14.65 25.40
C LEU A 99 6.49 -14.74 26.00
N HIS A 100 7.16 -13.59 26.18
CA HIS A 100 8.45 -13.54 26.88
C HIS A 100 8.33 -13.83 28.38
N GLN A 101 7.19 -13.50 29.00
CA GLN A 101 6.91 -13.77 30.41
C GLN A 101 6.38 -15.20 30.62
N ASP A 102 5.58 -15.70 29.69
CA ASP A 102 4.97 -17.01 29.68
C ASP A 102 5.07 -17.64 28.28
N SER A 103 5.97 -18.60 28.13
CA SER A 103 6.18 -19.34 26.87
C SER A 103 4.97 -20.19 26.43
N THR A 104 3.98 -20.38 27.32
CA THR A 104 2.75 -21.12 27.04
C THR A 104 1.57 -20.21 26.68
N ALA A 105 1.79 -18.88 26.64
CA ALA A 105 0.76 -17.92 26.31
C ALA A 105 0.14 -18.20 24.93
N VAL A 106 -1.19 -18.32 24.90
CA VAL A 106 -1.96 -18.52 23.67
C VAL A 106 -2.24 -17.17 23.02
N PHE A 107 -2.09 -17.11 21.70
CA PHE A 107 -2.47 -15.92 20.92
C PHE A 107 -3.99 -15.81 20.88
N GLU A 108 -4.50 -14.69 21.40
CA GLU A 108 -5.92 -14.33 21.29
C GLU A 108 -6.05 -13.34 20.14
N TYR A 109 -6.89 -13.69 19.17
CA TYR A 109 -7.13 -12.84 18.01
C TYR A 109 -7.80 -11.53 18.46
N SER A 110 -7.25 -10.41 18.01
CA SER A 110 -7.83 -9.08 18.14
C SER A 110 -7.80 -8.42 16.76
N PRO A 111 -8.90 -7.81 16.28
CA PRO A 111 -8.89 -7.08 15.01
C PRO A 111 -7.83 -5.97 15.02
N MET A 112 -7.07 -5.85 13.94
CA MET A 112 -6.11 -4.76 13.78
C MET A 112 -6.81 -3.52 13.22
N PRO A 113 -6.51 -2.31 13.73
CA PRO A 113 -6.96 -1.09 13.08
C PRO A 113 -6.49 -1.02 11.62
N PRO A 114 -7.27 -0.43 10.70
CA PRO A 114 -6.83 -0.20 9.33
C PRO A 114 -5.54 0.65 9.26
N VAL A 115 -4.67 0.33 8.31
CA VAL A 115 -3.43 1.06 8.07
C VAL A 115 -3.71 2.24 7.11
N ILE A 116 -3.35 3.44 7.54
CA ILE A 116 -3.59 4.67 6.77
C ILE A 116 -2.31 5.09 6.06
N TYR A 117 -2.31 4.97 4.74
CA TYR A 117 -1.18 5.39 3.90
C TYR A 117 -1.36 6.83 3.41
N THR A 118 -0.55 7.75 3.93
CA THR A 118 -0.58 9.16 3.52
C THR A 118 -0.25 9.35 2.04
N GLN A 119 0.57 8.45 1.48
CA GLN A 119 0.94 8.43 0.07
C GLN A 119 -0.25 8.16 -0.87
N LEU A 120 -1.30 7.50 -0.36
CA LEU A 120 -2.48 7.13 -1.15
C LEU A 120 -3.65 8.09 -0.97
N GLN A 121 -3.57 9.03 -0.01
CA GLN A 121 -4.71 9.86 0.40
C GLN A 121 -5.25 10.75 -0.73
N ASP A 122 -4.37 11.21 -1.62
CA ASP A 122 -4.70 12.13 -2.71
C ASP A 122 -4.86 11.41 -4.08
N ASP A 123 -4.72 10.08 -4.13
CA ASP A 123 -4.67 9.30 -5.36
C ASP A 123 -5.95 8.47 -5.57
N ILE A 124 -6.28 8.18 -6.83
CA ILE A 124 -7.47 7.39 -7.19
C ILE A 124 -7.02 6.09 -7.85
N TYR A 125 -7.60 4.97 -7.39
CA TYR A 125 -7.32 3.66 -7.95
C TYR A 125 -8.42 3.24 -8.96
N VAL A 126 -8.09 3.25 -10.26
CA VAL A 126 -9.01 2.99 -11.38
C VAL A 126 -8.41 1.93 -12.32
N TYR A 127 -9.22 0.98 -12.80
CA TYR A 127 -8.77 -0.05 -13.76
C TYR A 127 -7.43 -0.70 -13.40
N ASN A 128 -7.33 -1.19 -12.18
CA ASN A 128 -6.14 -1.87 -11.67
C ASN A 128 -4.88 -1.00 -11.53
N MET A 129 -4.97 0.32 -11.68
CA MET A 129 -3.83 1.23 -11.56
C MET A 129 -4.16 2.49 -10.77
N HIS A 130 -3.14 3.03 -10.09
CA HIS A 130 -3.17 4.35 -9.46
C HIS A 130 -3.02 5.48 -10.50
N LEU A 131 -3.92 6.47 -10.52
CA LEU A 131 -3.89 7.54 -11.53
C LEU A 131 -2.59 8.34 -11.51
N SER A 132 -1.98 8.51 -10.34
CA SER A 132 -0.65 9.13 -10.19
C SER A 132 0.41 8.50 -11.09
N ARG A 133 0.31 7.19 -11.38
CA ARG A 133 1.25 6.43 -12.21
C ARG A 133 1.16 6.73 -13.70
N LEU A 134 0.11 7.41 -14.15
CA LEU A 134 -0.02 7.87 -15.54
C LEU A 134 0.95 8.99 -15.88
N PHE A 135 1.34 9.77 -14.87
CA PHE A 135 2.30 10.85 -15.01
C PHE A 135 3.66 10.27 -14.64
N ALA A 136 4.57 10.19 -15.61
CA ALA A 136 5.98 9.98 -15.29
C ALA A 136 6.37 11.08 -14.28
N ASP A 137 7.11 10.72 -13.22
CA ASP A 137 7.54 11.67 -12.20
C ASP A 137 8.09 12.93 -12.88
N ASP A 138 7.39 14.06 -12.76
CA ASP A 138 7.98 15.36 -13.08
C ASP A 138 9.21 15.45 -12.17
N GLU A 139 10.41 15.31 -12.75
CA GLU A 139 11.68 15.45 -12.04
C GLU A 139 11.71 16.82 -11.36
N GLY A 140 11.48 16.84 -10.05
CA GLY A 140 11.47 18.08 -9.27
C GLY A 140 11.23 17.94 -7.76
N GLY A 141 10.95 16.74 -7.24
CA GLY A 141 10.83 16.48 -5.79
C GLY A 141 11.56 15.20 -5.42
N GLU A 142 12.47 15.29 -4.45
CA GLU A 142 13.29 14.19 -3.92
C GLU A 142 12.48 12.88 -3.77
N GLY A 143 12.85 11.82 -4.49
CA GLY A 143 12.12 10.55 -4.37
C GLY A 143 12.42 9.47 -5.40
N ARG A 144 13.15 9.75 -6.49
CA ARG A 144 13.64 8.69 -7.38
C ARG A 144 14.89 8.02 -6.77
N GLN A 145 14.69 7.27 -5.70
CA GLN A 145 15.63 6.26 -5.26
C GLN A 145 15.19 4.94 -5.88
N ASP A 146 15.78 4.59 -7.02
CA ASP A 146 15.74 3.21 -7.52
C ASP A 146 16.23 2.29 -6.38
N PRO A 147 15.39 1.40 -5.82
CA PRO A 147 15.77 0.57 -4.66
C PRO A 147 16.94 -0.36 -4.94
N THR A 148 17.18 -0.65 -6.22
CA THR A 148 18.30 -1.46 -6.71
C THR A 148 19.65 -0.75 -6.56
N THR A 149 19.68 0.58 -6.50
CA THR A 149 20.92 1.35 -6.39
C THR A 149 21.49 1.38 -4.98
N GLU A 150 20.64 1.34 -3.95
CA GLU A 150 21.09 1.41 -2.55
C GLU A 150 21.65 0.07 -2.04
N ILE A 151 21.16 -1.07 -2.54
CA ILE A 151 21.61 -2.40 -2.10
C ILE A 151 23.10 -2.64 -2.43
N PHE A 152 23.62 -2.06 -3.51
CA PHE A 152 25.03 -2.22 -3.89
C PHE A 152 26.01 -1.31 -3.15
N ARG A 153 25.54 -0.23 -2.51
CA ARG A 153 26.42 0.75 -1.87
C ARG A 153 26.79 0.42 -0.42
N ALA A 154 26.07 -0.51 0.21
CA ALA A 154 26.23 -0.83 1.63
C ALA A 154 27.28 -1.92 1.96
N SER A 155 28.01 -2.47 0.97
CA SER A 155 29.12 -3.41 1.20
C SER A 155 30.47 -2.79 0.83
N LYS A 156 30.92 -1.82 1.63
CA LYS A 156 32.35 -1.56 1.83
C LYS A 156 32.58 -1.26 3.30
N HIS A 157 32.88 -2.29 4.08
CA HIS A 157 33.54 -2.13 5.36
C HIS A 157 35.04 -2.44 5.18
N PRO A 158 35.95 -1.77 5.91
CA PRO A 158 37.38 -1.82 5.65
C PRO A 158 37.98 -3.03 6.38
N GLU A 159 38.78 -3.82 5.68
CA GLU A 159 39.63 -4.82 6.31
C GLU A 159 41.08 -4.35 6.21
N ASN A 160 41.61 -3.92 7.36
CA ASN A 160 43.03 -4.02 7.67
C ASN A 160 43.20 -5.38 8.36
N ASP A 161 44.01 -6.30 7.82
CA ASP A 161 45.17 -6.84 8.53
C ASP A 161 45.96 -7.84 7.66
N GLU A 162 47.22 -7.46 7.46
CA GLU A 162 48.47 -8.23 7.38
C GLU A 162 48.53 -9.72 7.00
N CYS A 163 49.38 -9.96 5.98
CA CYS A 163 50.46 -10.96 5.89
C CYS A 163 50.15 -12.46 5.91
N TYR A 164 50.32 -13.14 4.76
CA TYR A 164 51.16 -14.34 4.60
C TYR A 164 51.59 -14.46 3.12
N GLU A 165 52.90 -14.70 2.89
CA GLU A 165 53.53 -14.92 1.59
C GLU A 165 53.59 -16.40 1.18
N GLU A 166 54.00 -16.61 -0.09
CA GLU A 166 54.48 -17.83 -0.77
C GLU A 166 53.38 -18.78 -1.30
N GLU A 167 53.42 -19.35 -2.52
CA GLU A 167 54.50 -19.59 -3.49
C GLU A 167 53.90 -19.88 -4.89
N GLU A 168 54.75 -19.83 -5.92
CA GLU A 168 54.44 -19.93 -7.35
C GLU A 168 53.91 -21.31 -7.82
N GLY A 169 53.12 -21.29 -8.90
CA GLY A 169 52.77 -22.46 -9.69
C GLY A 169 52.15 -22.04 -11.02
N GLU A 170 52.98 -21.97 -12.07
CA GLU A 170 52.54 -21.90 -13.47
C GLU A 170 51.78 -23.19 -13.83
N ASP A 171 50.59 -23.07 -14.42
CA ASP A 171 50.10 -24.04 -15.39
C ASP A 171 49.06 -23.39 -16.33
N ASP A 172 49.33 -23.57 -17.61
CA ASP A 172 48.68 -23.10 -18.82
C ASP A 172 47.39 -23.88 -19.13
N ALA A 173 46.25 -23.21 -19.31
CA ALA A 173 45.15 -23.71 -20.15
C ALA A 173 44.02 -22.69 -20.43
N SER A 174 43.92 -22.33 -21.70
CA SER A 174 42.69 -22.08 -22.47
C SER A 174 41.75 -20.91 -22.08
N VAL A 175 41.88 -19.84 -22.86
CA VAL A 175 40.85 -18.97 -23.43
C VAL A 175 39.40 -19.49 -23.27
N ILE A 176 38.63 -18.79 -22.44
CA ILE A 176 37.20 -18.56 -22.66
C ILE A 176 36.98 -17.06 -22.48
N GLU A 177 37.01 -16.31 -23.57
CA GLU A 177 36.41 -14.97 -23.62
C GLU A 177 34.90 -15.15 -23.42
N GLN A 178 34.44 -15.12 -22.16
CA GLN A 178 33.06 -14.80 -21.88
C GLN A 178 32.90 -13.31 -22.12
N ASP A 179 32.40 -12.99 -23.33
CA ASP A 179 31.80 -11.72 -23.67
C ASP A 179 30.99 -11.20 -22.47
N MET A 180 31.51 -10.18 -21.80
CA MET A 180 30.77 -9.41 -20.82
C MET A 180 29.67 -8.65 -21.57
N MET A 181 28.57 -9.36 -21.83
CA MET A 181 27.35 -8.81 -22.37
C MET A 181 26.82 -7.79 -21.36
N ASN A 182 27.16 -6.52 -21.57
CA ASN A 182 26.52 -5.37 -20.97
C ASN A 182 24.99 -5.57 -21.03
N PRO A 183 24.26 -5.68 -19.92
CA PRO A 183 22.82 -5.53 -19.95
C PRO A 183 22.51 -4.03 -19.98
N ARG A 184 22.91 -3.37 -21.07
CA ARG A 184 22.36 -2.07 -21.46
C ARG A 184 21.46 -2.26 -22.68
N SER A 185 20.54 -3.21 -22.57
CA SER A 185 19.23 -3.08 -23.19
C SER A 185 18.34 -2.36 -22.18
N SER A 186 18.58 -1.05 -22.01
CA SER A 186 17.52 -0.18 -21.50
C SER A 186 16.56 -0.01 -22.67
N GLY A 187 15.67 -0.99 -22.84
CA GLY A 187 14.48 -0.79 -23.66
C GLY A 187 13.77 0.42 -23.07
N ALA A 188 13.52 1.44 -23.89
CA ALA A 188 12.73 2.59 -23.48
C ALA A 188 11.43 2.06 -22.86
N VAL A 189 11.29 2.20 -21.54
CA VAL A 189 10.04 1.86 -20.86
C VAL A 189 9.02 2.82 -21.45
N GLY A 190 8.08 2.30 -22.25
CA GLY A 190 7.00 3.08 -22.83
C GLY A 190 6.24 3.82 -21.75
N ARG A 191 5.56 4.92 -22.08
CA ARG A 191 4.76 5.61 -21.07
C ARG A 191 3.62 4.67 -20.68
N VAL A 192 3.27 4.64 -19.40
CA VAL A 192 2.21 3.75 -18.88
C VAL A 192 0.89 3.96 -19.61
N ILE A 193 0.59 5.20 -20.00
CA ILE A 193 -0.61 5.52 -20.79
C ILE A 193 -0.65 4.81 -22.15
N ASP A 194 0.50 4.48 -22.73
CA ASP A 194 0.58 3.81 -24.04
C ASP A 194 0.18 2.31 -23.94
N GLU A 195 0.12 1.75 -22.73
CA GLU A 195 -0.36 0.38 -22.45
C GLU A 195 -1.90 0.29 -22.36
N ILE A 196 -2.61 1.42 -22.43
CA ILE A 196 -4.06 1.47 -22.27
C ILE A 196 -4.76 1.09 -23.58
N GLU A 197 -5.40 -0.08 -23.60
CA GLU A 197 -6.08 -0.62 -24.78
C GLU A 197 -7.37 0.14 -25.15
N ASP A 198 -8.18 0.56 -24.17
CA ASP A 198 -9.44 1.30 -24.39
C ASP A 198 -9.48 2.61 -23.58
N PRO A 199 -9.03 3.73 -24.18
CA PRO A 199 -9.00 5.03 -23.52
C PRO A 199 -10.38 5.57 -23.13
N LEU A 200 -11.44 5.25 -23.90
CA LEU A 200 -12.80 5.71 -23.62
C LEU A 200 -13.40 4.96 -22.43
N ALA A 201 -13.24 3.64 -22.38
CA ALA A 201 -13.64 2.86 -21.23
C ALA A 201 -12.89 3.32 -19.98
N PHE A 202 -11.57 3.54 -20.08
CA PHE A 202 -10.76 4.06 -18.98
C PHE A 202 -11.32 5.38 -18.44
N MET A 203 -11.53 6.38 -19.31
CA MET A 203 -12.07 7.68 -18.92
C MET A 203 -13.46 7.56 -18.28
N ARG A 204 -14.35 6.72 -18.81
CA ARG A 204 -15.65 6.45 -18.18
C ARG A 204 -15.48 5.89 -16.78
N ALA A 205 -14.56 4.96 -16.57
CA ALA A 205 -14.30 4.42 -15.24
C ALA A 205 -13.73 5.45 -14.27
N VAL A 206 -12.83 6.34 -14.73
CA VAL A 206 -12.32 7.45 -13.92
C VAL A 206 -13.49 8.29 -13.40
N HIS A 207 -14.43 8.66 -14.29
CA HIS A 207 -15.62 9.40 -13.90
C HIS A 207 -16.54 8.62 -12.95
N THR A 208 -16.77 7.33 -13.19
CA THR A 208 -17.63 6.53 -12.30
C THR A 208 -17.01 6.31 -10.94
N THR A 209 -15.71 6.01 -10.87
CA THR A 209 -14.98 5.83 -9.61
C THR A 209 -14.97 7.14 -8.83
N TRP A 210 -14.70 8.27 -9.48
CA TRP A 210 -14.76 9.57 -8.83
C TRP A 210 -16.15 9.88 -8.22
N ARG A 211 -17.24 9.62 -8.96
CA ARG A 211 -18.60 9.80 -8.42
C ARG A 211 -18.88 8.87 -7.25
N HIS A 212 -18.35 7.65 -7.29
CA HIS A 212 -18.47 6.71 -6.19
C HIS A 212 -17.72 7.21 -4.94
N GLU A 213 -16.49 7.70 -5.08
CA GLU A 213 -15.71 8.29 -3.99
C GLU A 213 -16.41 9.50 -3.36
N ILE A 214 -17.04 10.36 -4.18
CA ILE A 214 -17.88 11.46 -3.66
C ILE A 214 -19.05 10.91 -2.84
N ALA A 215 -19.79 9.93 -3.36
CA ALA A 215 -20.92 9.35 -2.64
C ALA A 215 -20.50 8.69 -1.32
N VAL A 216 -19.33 8.03 -1.29
CA VAL A 216 -18.73 7.46 -0.07
C VAL A 216 -18.33 8.57 0.90
N ALA A 217 -17.76 9.68 0.41
CA ALA A 217 -17.41 10.82 1.25
C ALA A 217 -18.65 11.52 1.84
N GLU A 218 -19.74 11.65 1.08
CA GLU A 218 -21.02 12.21 1.53
C GLU A 218 -21.74 11.29 2.54
N GLY A 219 -21.60 9.97 2.40
CA GLY A 219 -22.16 8.97 3.30
C GLY A 219 -21.31 8.66 4.53
N ARG A 220 -20.14 9.31 4.68
CA ARG A 220 -19.16 9.03 5.73
C ARG A 220 -19.71 9.35 7.12
N MET A 221 -19.42 8.48 8.09
CA MET A 221 -19.76 8.69 9.50
C MET A 221 -19.28 10.05 10.03
N ALA A 222 -20.14 10.74 10.78
CA ALA A 222 -19.80 12.00 11.44
C ALA A 222 -18.76 11.79 12.55
N LYS A 223 -17.84 12.76 12.73
CA LYS A 223 -16.77 12.66 13.74
C LYS A 223 -17.29 12.46 15.16
N ASP A 224 -18.41 13.07 15.51
CA ASP A 224 -18.99 12.91 16.85
C ASP A 224 -19.48 11.47 17.10
N THR A 225 -20.05 10.84 16.06
CA THR A 225 -20.41 9.42 16.10
C THR A 225 -19.18 8.53 16.18
N ALA A 226 -18.12 8.85 15.41
CA ALA A 226 -16.87 8.11 15.44
C ALA A 226 -16.18 8.17 16.82
N ARG A 227 -16.16 9.34 17.47
CA ARG A 227 -15.66 9.52 18.85
C ARG A 227 -16.42 8.69 19.86
N HIS A 228 -17.76 8.66 19.74
CA HIS A 228 -18.59 7.85 20.61
C HIS A 228 -18.29 6.35 20.44
N LEU A 229 -18.12 5.86 19.21
CA LEU A 229 -17.77 4.45 18.95
C LEU A 229 -16.38 4.08 19.50
N LEU A 230 -15.40 4.99 19.41
CA LEU A 230 -14.06 4.79 19.97
C LEU A 230 -13.95 5.14 21.46
N GLN A 231 -15.06 5.47 22.11
CA GLN A 231 -15.13 5.82 23.54
C GLN A 231 -14.11 6.91 23.92
N ILE A 232 -14.04 7.96 23.09
CA ILE A 232 -13.17 9.12 23.30
C ILE A 232 -13.97 10.18 24.05
N ASP A 233 -13.48 10.55 25.23
CA ASP A 233 -14.10 11.61 26.03
C ASP A 233 -13.80 13.00 25.45
N PRO A 234 -14.69 14.01 25.66
CA PRO A 234 -14.46 15.37 25.17
C PRO A 234 -13.13 16.00 25.64
N SER A 235 -12.64 15.62 26.82
CA SER A 235 -11.34 16.08 27.34
C SER A 235 -10.14 15.46 26.62
N GLU A 236 -10.33 14.35 25.93
CA GLU A 236 -9.27 13.58 25.28
C GLU A 236 -9.14 13.87 23.78
N VAL A 237 -10.07 14.65 23.22
CA VAL A 237 -10.08 15.07 21.80
C VAL A 237 -8.76 15.73 21.37
N ILE A 238 -8.05 16.36 22.31
CA ILE A 238 -6.73 16.98 22.09
C ILE A 238 -5.68 15.94 21.65
N HIS A 239 -5.84 14.68 22.06
CA HIS A 239 -4.92 13.59 21.72
C HIS A 239 -5.21 12.94 20.35
N GLU A 240 -6.37 13.25 19.73
CA GLU A 240 -6.70 12.79 18.37
C GLU A 240 -5.72 13.32 17.32
N GLN A 241 -5.21 14.54 17.49
CA GLN A 241 -4.28 15.16 16.52
C GLN A 241 -2.81 14.79 16.75
N THR A 242 -2.51 13.80 17.60
CA THR A 242 -1.13 13.36 17.77
C THR A 242 -0.62 12.72 16.47
N ASN A 243 0.55 13.17 15.99
CA ASN A 243 1.10 12.84 14.67
C ASN A 243 1.27 11.35 14.37
N ASP A 244 1.31 10.50 15.41
CA ASP A 244 1.51 9.06 15.26
C ASP A 244 0.19 8.28 15.30
N GLY A 245 -0.95 8.87 15.69
CA GLY A 245 -2.23 8.13 15.76
C GLY A 245 -2.28 6.99 16.79
N ALA A 246 -1.25 6.85 17.63
CA ALA A 246 -1.13 5.80 18.65
C ALA A 246 -2.29 5.84 19.67
N PHE A 247 -2.79 7.04 19.99
CA PHE A 247 -3.95 7.20 20.87
C PHE A 247 -5.20 6.52 20.29
N LEU A 248 -5.50 6.77 19.02
CA LEU A 248 -6.64 6.16 18.32
C LEU A 248 -6.48 4.64 18.22
N ARG A 249 -5.26 4.14 17.95
CA ARG A 249 -4.99 2.69 17.91
C ARG A 249 -5.19 2.03 19.28
N SER A 250 -4.78 2.70 20.36
CA SER A 250 -5.00 2.22 21.72
C SER A 250 -6.50 2.13 22.06
N ARG A 251 -7.27 3.18 21.71
CA ARG A 251 -8.73 3.20 21.88
C ARG A 251 -9.42 2.11 21.06
N TYR A 252 -9.04 1.95 19.81
CA TYR A 252 -9.54 0.88 18.94
C TYR A 252 -9.35 -0.50 19.59
N ARG A 253 -8.14 -0.81 20.08
CA ARG A 253 -7.86 -2.08 20.75
C ARG A 253 -8.68 -2.27 22.02
N ALA A 254 -8.82 -1.23 22.83
CA ALA A 254 -9.63 -1.28 24.06
C ALA A 254 -11.10 -1.60 23.76
N VAL A 255 -11.66 -0.98 22.72
CA VAL A 255 -13.04 -1.24 22.28
C VAL A 255 -13.21 -2.67 21.75
N CYS A 256 -12.23 -3.19 21.00
CA CYS A 256 -12.25 -4.59 20.53
C CYS A 256 -12.27 -5.64 21.64
N LEU A 257 -11.81 -5.29 22.86
CA LEU A 257 -11.87 -6.18 24.03
C LEU A 257 -13.26 -6.16 24.71
N GLY A 258 -14.13 -5.21 24.34
CA GLY A 258 -15.50 -5.10 24.84
C GLY A 258 -16.48 -6.08 24.17
N GLU A 259 -17.67 -6.21 24.75
CA GLU A 259 -18.70 -7.14 24.26
C GLU A 259 -19.51 -6.51 23.10
N SER A 260 -19.67 -7.23 21.98
CA SER A 260 -20.52 -6.88 20.81
C SER A 260 -20.16 -5.61 20.02
N VAL A 261 -19.01 -5.60 19.34
CA VAL A 261 -18.63 -4.48 18.45
C VAL A 261 -18.76 -4.87 16.98
N ASP A 262 -19.42 -4.01 16.19
CA ASP A 262 -19.38 -4.09 14.73
C ASP A 262 -18.04 -3.55 14.22
N ILE A 263 -17.16 -4.47 13.81
CA ILE A 263 -15.80 -4.15 13.33
C ILE A 263 -15.86 -3.24 12.10
N SER A 264 -16.89 -3.35 11.25
CA SER A 264 -17.01 -2.50 10.06
C SER A 264 -17.25 -1.05 10.46
N GLN A 265 -18.14 -0.80 11.42
CA GLN A 265 -18.40 0.54 11.94
C GLN A 265 -17.21 1.09 12.72
N LEU A 266 -16.50 0.22 13.46
CA LEU A 266 -15.29 0.61 14.19
C LEU A 266 -14.14 1.00 13.24
N ASN A 267 -13.96 0.26 12.15
CA ASN A 267 -13.01 0.59 11.09
C ASN A 267 -13.33 1.95 10.46
N GLU A 268 -14.60 2.20 10.14
CA GLU A 268 -15.04 3.49 9.61
C GLU A 268 -14.76 4.63 10.60
N ALA A 269 -15.12 4.45 11.87
CA ALA A 269 -14.85 5.43 12.92
C ALA A 269 -13.35 5.75 13.04
N PHE A 270 -12.49 4.72 12.98
CA PHE A 270 -11.04 4.88 13.03
C PHE A 270 -10.50 5.67 11.84
N ILE A 271 -10.95 5.35 10.62
CA ILE A 271 -10.54 6.05 9.40
C ILE A 271 -10.96 7.52 9.47
N VAL A 272 -12.21 7.80 9.86
CA VAL A 272 -12.76 9.15 9.96
C VAL A 272 -11.95 10.05 10.90
N LEU A 273 -11.53 9.53 12.06
CA LEU A 273 -10.73 10.29 13.02
C LEU A 273 -9.25 10.38 12.64
N SER A 274 -8.75 9.43 11.85
CA SER A 274 -7.35 9.38 11.40
C SER A 274 -7.08 10.28 10.19
N CYS A 275 -8.12 10.67 9.43
CA CYS A 275 -8.01 11.66 8.36
C CYS A 275 -7.92 13.10 8.92
N VAL A 276 -6.94 13.88 8.45
CA VAL A 276 -6.70 15.26 8.89
C VAL A 276 -7.87 16.20 8.57
N SER A 277 -8.20 17.04 9.56
CA SER A 277 -9.03 18.24 9.63
C SER A 277 -10.16 18.42 8.61
N ASP A 278 -11.40 18.49 9.13
CA ASP A 278 -12.52 19.08 8.39
C ASP A 278 -12.22 20.56 8.20
N SER A 279 -11.70 20.93 7.03
CA SER A 279 -11.95 22.29 6.61
C SER A 279 -13.44 22.40 6.34
N THR A 280 -14.11 23.34 7.02
CA THR A 280 -15.53 23.64 6.83
C THR A 280 -15.80 24.33 5.49
N CYS A 281 -14.74 24.64 4.73
CA CYS A 281 -14.81 25.18 3.39
C CYS A 281 -15.22 24.09 2.39
N GLU A 282 -16.34 24.28 1.68
CA GLU A 282 -16.81 23.36 0.64
C GLU A 282 -15.76 23.10 -0.46
N LEU A 283 -14.88 24.07 -0.73
CA LEU A 283 -13.76 23.89 -1.66
C LEU A 283 -12.64 23.01 -1.10
N ASP A 284 -12.46 22.91 0.21
CA ASP A 284 -11.44 22.08 0.86
C ASP A 284 -11.93 20.66 1.18
N LYS A 285 -13.24 20.41 1.05
CA LYS A 285 -13.82 19.05 1.09
C LYS A 285 -13.38 18.21 -0.12
N LEU A 286 -12.98 18.87 -1.20
CA LEU A 286 -12.33 18.24 -2.34
C LEU A 286 -10.82 18.30 -2.08
N PRO A 287 -10.12 17.16 -1.99
CA PRO A 287 -8.67 17.19 -1.98
C PRO A 287 -8.24 17.86 -3.29
N HIS A 288 -7.78 19.12 -3.21
CA HIS A 288 -7.42 19.94 -4.38
C HIS A 288 -6.46 19.18 -5.31
N LYS A 289 -5.62 18.33 -4.72
CA LYS A 289 -4.72 17.42 -5.43
C LYS A 289 -5.43 16.33 -6.22
N THR A 290 -6.49 15.73 -5.68
CA THR A 290 -7.29 14.71 -6.38
C THR A 290 -8.06 15.32 -7.55
N LEU A 291 -8.63 16.52 -7.39
CA LEU A 291 -9.27 17.23 -8.51
C LEU A 291 -8.23 17.60 -9.58
N SER A 292 -7.06 18.11 -9.16
CA SER A 292 -5.94 18.37 -10.06
C SER A 292 -5.50 17.11 -10.81
N LEU A 293 -5.40 15.98 -10.13
CA LEU A 293 -5.06 14.68 -10.71
C LEU A 293 -6.07 14.28 -11.78
N LEU A 294 -7.37 14.38 -11.49
CA LEU A 294 -8.45 14.09 -12.44
C LEU A 294 -8.38 14.98 -13.69
N LEU A 295 -8.18 16.29 -13.53
CA LEU A 295 -8.07 17.23 -14.64
C LEU A 295 -6.81 16.95 -15.48
N ARG A 296 -5.67 16.68 -14.83
CA ARG A 296 -4.43 16.27 -15.52
C ARG A 296 -4.65 14.97 -16.29
N THR A 297 -5.40 14.01 -15.74
CA THR A 297 -5.69 12.74 -16.41
C THR A 297 -6.56 12.97 -17.64
N GLN A 298 -7.61 13.79 -17.52
CA GLN A 298 -8.43 14.19 -18.67
C GLN A 298 -7.59 14.81 -19.78
N LEU A 299 -6.77 15.82 -19.45
CA LEU A 299 -5.92 16.51 -20.41
C LEU A 299 -4.96 15.53 -21.11
N LEU A 300 -4.28 14.69 -20.33
CA LEU A 300 -3.34 13.69 -20.85
C LEU A 300 -4.00 12.73 -21.85
N PHE A 301 -5.25 12.31 -21.60
CA PHE A 301 -6.00 11.42 -22.48
C PHE A 301 -6.46 12.12 -23.76
N TYR A 302 -6.91 13.37 -23.67
CA TYR A 302 -7.26 14.16 -24.85
C TYR A 302 -6.05 14.41 -25.77
N ASP A 303 -4.89 14.68 -25.18
CA ASP A 303 -3.64 14.90 -25.92
C ASP A 303 -3.09 13.60 -26.53
N THR A 304 -3.19 12.48 -25.81
CA THR A 304 -2.61 11.19 -26.25
C THR A 304 -3.51 10.44 -27.22
N PHE A 305 -4.84 10.52 -27.07
CA PHE A 305 -5.80 9.76 -27.88
C PHE A 305 -6.83 10.66 -28.59
N PRO A 306 -6.41 11.66 -29.38
CA PRO A 306 -7.32 12.66 -29.97
C PRO A 306 -8.40 12.02 -30.87
N SER A 307 -8.08 10.93 -31.58
CA SER A 307 -9.02 10.21 -32.44
C SER A 307 -10.12 9.48 -31.65
N ALA A 308 -9.82 8.98 -30.46
CA ALA A 308 -10.79 8.32 -29.59
C ALA A 308 -11.82 9.30 -29.04
N PHE A 309 -11.42 10.56 -28.79
CA PHE A 309 -12.25 11.59 -28.19
C PHE A 309 -12.88 12.58 -29.19
N GLN A 310 -12.50 12.53 -30.48
CA GLN A 310 -13.00 13.44 -31.53
C GLN A 310 -14.46 13.22 -31.95
N SER A 311 -15.05 12.06 -31.64
CA SER A 311 -16.33 11.61 -32.20
C SER A 311 -17.52 11.65 -31.25
N ILE A 312 -17.38 12.24 -30.06
CA ILE A 312 -18.53 12.46 -29.19
C ILE A 312 -19.17 13.77 -29.65
N PRO A 313 -20.36 13.76 -30.30
CA PRO A 313 -21.10 14.99 -30.48
C PRO A 313 -21.32 15.56 -29.09
N TYR A 314 -20.77 16.75 -28.83
CA TYR A 314 -21.37 17.61 -27.83
C TYR A 314 -22.81 17.79 -28.31
N ASP A 315 -23.77 17.22 -27.60
CA ASP A 315 -25.16 17.64 -27.76
C ASP A 315 -25.13 19.14 -27.48
N ALA A 316 -25.17 19.91 -28.56
CA ALA A 316 -25.24 21.36 -28.51
C ALA A 316 -26.55 21.68 -27.79
N TYR A 317 -26.40 22.30 -26.62
CA TYR A 317 -27.49 22.91 -25.86
C TYR A 317 -28.46 23.71 -26.76
#